data_AF-A0A816U6U3-F1
#
_entry.id   AF-A0A816U6U3-F1
#
_cell.length_a   1.000
_cell.length_b   1.000
_cell.length_c   1.000
_cell.angle_alpha   90.00
_cell.angle_beta   90.00
_cell.angle_gamma   90.00
#
_symmetry.space_group_name_H-M   'P 1'
#
loop_
_entity.id
_entity.type
_entity.pdbx_description
1 polymer ?
#
loop_
_entity_poly.entity_id
_entity_poly.type
_entity_poly.pdbx_seq_one_letter_code
_entity_poly.pdbx_strand_id
1 'polypeptide(L)'
;MEKFIQCLPMAEISSIFAATVRVVSQALMIFGGVVPYIPQYLIIKSSQNAEGFSNYVCLTLLIANILRVEFWFGKHFETPLLVQSIVMILCMLVMLELCIRVYSKSLCHHLPLNQQNISSTKDLTLDIHEKKFTDFQMDYFWKWTTFTSYLQFLCAFSLVLSAITCLFLTNTLYIETIGFLAVFFEALLGTPQFMRNFRLKSTEGMSVKMVLMWTSGDIFKTVYFILRIAPKQFWLCGMLQISIDIAILFQVLYYSDKYRFRKR
;
A
#
# COMPACT_ATOMS: atom_id res chain seq x y z
N MET A 1 -56.78 -13.42 -9.40
CA MET A 1 -55.65 -14.34 -9.15
C MET A 1 -54.55 -14.24 -10.21
N GLU A 2 -54.82 -13.80 -11.43
CA GLU A 2 -53.80 -13.71 -12.51
C GLU A 2 -52.74 -12.62 -12.35
N LYS A 3 -53.02 -11.51 -11.64
CA LYS A 3 -52.02 -10.45 -11.40
C LYS A 3 -50.91 -10.85 -10.40
N PHE A 4 -51.10 -11.94 -9.64
CA PHE A 4 -50.13 -12.38 -8.63
C PHE A 4 -49.05 -13.31 -9.21
N ILE A 5 -49.34 -14.00 -10.31
CA ILE A 5 -48.43 -14.97 -10.95
C ILE A 5 -47.40 -14.26 -11.85
N GLN A 6 -47.74 -13.11 -12.42
CA GLN A 6 -46.87 -12.38 -13.34
C GLN A 6 -45.76 -11.55 -12.65
N CYS A 7 -45.85 -11.33 -11.32
CA CYS A 7 -44.85 -10.59 -10.55
C CYS A 7 -43.74 -11.47 -9.95
N LEU A 8 -43.94 -12.79 -9.87
CA LEU A 8 -42.96 -13.76 -9.36
C LEU A 8 -41.63 -13.77 -10.15
N PRO A 9 -41.62 -13.89 -11.49
CA PRO A 9 -40.36 -13.90 -12.24
C PRO A 9 -39.63 -12.54 -12.21
N MET A 10 -40.37 -11.43 -12.09
CA MET A 10 -39.75 -10.10 -11.98
C MET A 10 -39.14 -9.85 -10.60
N ALA A 11 -39.75 -10.39 -9.53
CA ALA A 11 -39.16 -10.37 -8.19
C ALA A 11 -37.90 -11.26 -8.12
N GLU A 12 -37.90 -12.42 -8.78
CA GLU A 12 -36.73 -13.30 -8.89
C GLU A 12 -35.60 -12.66 -9.73
N ILE A 13 -35.91 -12.05 -10.88
CA ILE A 13 -34.91 -11.34 -11.68
C ILE A 13 -34.34 -10.15 -10.90
N SER A 14 -35.17 -9.39 -10.19
CA SER A 14 -34.72 -8.27 -9.35
C SER A 14 -33.81 -8.75 -8.20
N SER A 15 -34.13 -9.89 -7.58
CA SER A 15 -33.32 -10.46 -6.49
C SER A 15 -31.99 -11.01 -6.98
N ILE A 16 -31.97 -11.70 -8.13
CA ILE A 16 -30.74 -12.18 -8.78
C ILE A 16 -29.86 -10.99 -9.19
N PHE A 17 -30.46 -9.96 -9.79
CA PHE A 17 -29.74 -8.74 -10.16
C PHE A 17 -29.14 -8.06 -8.93
N ALA A 18 -29.93 -7.87 -7.86
CA ALA A 18 -29.46 -7.28 -6.61
C ALA A 18 -28.35 -8.12 -5.95
N ALA A 19 -28.48 -9.45 -5.96
CA ALA A 19 -27.45 -10.36 -5.44
C ALA A 19 -26.15 -10.23 -6.24
N THR A 20 -26.24 -10.17 -7.56
CA THR A 20 -25.09 -9.98 -8.45
C THR A 20 -24.40 -8.66 -8.17
N VAL A 21 -25.15 -7.55 -8.12
CA VAL A 21 -24.60 -6.22 -7.81
C VAL A 21 -23.91 -6.21 -6.45
N ARG A 22 -24.48 -6.86 -5.43
CA ARG A 22 -23.88 -6.96 -4.09
C ARG A 22 -22.56 -7.72 -4.13
N VAL A 23 -22.52 -8.91 -4.74
CA VAL A 23 -21.30 -9.74 -4.82
C VAL A 23 -20.19 -9.01 -5.57
N VAL A 24 -20.52 -8.39 -6.71
CA VAL A 24 -19.55 -7.61 -7.50
C VAL A 24 -19.03 -6.41 -6.70
N SER A 25 -19.91 -5.68 -6.01
CA SER A 25 -19.51 -4.52 -5.20
C SER A 25 -18.58 -4.93 -4.06
N GLN A 26 -18.88 -6.03 -3.36
CA GLN A 26 -18.03 -6.57 -2.29
C GLN A 26 -16.66 -7.00 -2.83
N ALA A 27 -16.62 -7.69 -3.97
CA ALA A 27 -15.37 -8.08 -4.62
C ALA A 27 -14.53 -6.86 -5.00
N LEU A 28 -15.15 -5.82 -5.60
CA LEU A 28 -14.47 -4.58 -5.93
C LEU A 28 -13.96 -3.85 -4.68
N MET A 29 -14.70 -3.85 -3.57
CA MET A 29 -14.25 -3.27 -2.31
C MET A 29 -13.03 -4.01 -1.74
N ILE A 30 -13.03 -5.35 -1.80
CA ILE A 30 -11.94 -6.18 -1.27
C ILE A 30 -10.67 -6.07 -2.13
N PHE A 31 -10.81 -6.20 -3.45
CA PHE A 31 -9.67 -6.32 -4.37
C PHE A 31 -9.28 -5.02 -5.06
N GLY A 32 -10.15 -4.01 -5.08
CA GLY A 32 -9.91 -2.76 -5.82
C GLY A 32 -8.61 -2.06 -5.42
N GLY A 33 -8.29 -2.07 -4.12
CA GLY A 33 -7.04 -1.50 -3.62
C GLY A 33 -5.77 -2.27 -4.03
N VAL A 34 -5.88 -3.57 -4.37
CA VAL A 34 -4.74 -4.41 -4.76
C VAL A 34 -4.38 -4.29 -6.24
N VAL A 35 -5.39 -4.08 -7.09
CA VAL A 35 -5.24 -4.03 -8.56
C VAL A 35 -4.10 -3.10 -9.02
N PRO A 36 -3.92 -1.88 -8.48
CA PRO A 36 -2.82 -0.99 -8.88
C PRO A 36 -1.43 -1.58 -8.73
N TYR A 37 -1.22 -2.48 -7.76
CA TYR A 37 0.09 -3.04 -7.45
C TYR A 37 0.50 -4.19 -8.37
N ILE A 38 -0.46 -4.81 -9.07
CA ILE A 38 -0.19 -5.87 -10.04
C ILE A 38 0.78 -5.41 -11.13
N PRO A 39 0.54 -4.31 -11.87
CA PRO A 39 1.47 -3.85 -12.90
C PRO A 39 2.85 -3.46 -12.33
N GLN A 40 2.90 -2.89 -11.12
CA GLN A 40 4.18 -2.55 -10.48
C GLN A 40 4.98 -3.80 -10.10
N TYR A 41 4.33 -4.79 -9.52
CA TYR A 41 4.94 -6.08 -9.19
C TYR A 41 5.53 -6.74 -10.43
N LEU A 42 4.77 -6.78 -11.54
CA LEU A 42 5.23 -7.35 -12.80
C LEU A 42 6.46 -6.62 -13.35
N ILE A 43 6.50 -5.28 -13.26
CA ILE A 43 7.66 -4.48 -13.69
C ILE A 43 8.90 -4.80 -12.86
N ILE A 44 8.80 -4.83 -11.52
CA ILE A 44 9.96 -5.14 -10.66
C ILE A 44 10.45 -6.58 -10.91
N LYS A 45 9.51 -7.52 -11.08
CA LYS A 45 9.85 -8.92 -11.34
C LYS A 45 10.55 -9.09 -12.68
N SER A 46 10.08 -8.41 -13.74
CA SER A 46 10.68 -8.55 -15.07
C SER A 46 11.99 -7.76 -15.22
N SER A 47 12.08 -6.57 -14.66
CA SER A 47 13.27 -5.71 -14.75
C SER A 47 14.40 -6.15 -13.82
N GLN A 48 14.09 -6.93 -12.79
CA GLN A 48 15.01 -7.20 -11.67
C GLN A 48 15.60 -5.91 -11.07
N ASN A 49 14.82 -4.83 -11.11
CA ASN A 49 15.16 -3.54 -10.53
C ASN A 49 13.97 -2.98 -9.75
N ALA A 50 14.16 -2.75 -8.45
CA ALA A 50 13.16 -2.20 -7.54
C ALA A 50 13.37 -0.71 -7.22
N GLU A 51 14.41 -0.06 -7.76
CA GLU A 51 14.78 1.31 -7.41
C GLU A 51 13.74 2.36 -7.82
N GLY A 52 12.89 2.08 -8.79
CA GLY A 52 11.83 3.00 -9.19
C GLY A 52 10.67 3.07 -8.18
N PHE A 53 10.50 2.06 -7.34
CA PHE A 53 9.40 1.98 -6.38
C PHE A 53 9.86 2.29 -4.96
N SER A 54 9.11 3.11 -4.24
CA SER A 54 9.39 3.44 -2.85
C SER A 54 8.81 2.37 -1.92
N ASN A 55 9.66 1.59 -1.26
CA ASN A 55 9.24 0.61 -0.24
C ASN A 55 8.49 1.24 0.96
N TYR A 56 8.60 2.56 1.14
CA TYR A 56 7.81 3.32 2.11
C TYR A 56 6.33 3.44 1.72
N VAL A 57 5.95 3.24 0.45
CA VAL A 57 4.54 3.08 0.06
C VAL A 57 3.95 1.86 0.76
N CYS A 58 4.70 0.74 0.80
CA CYS A 58 4.30 -0.44 1.55
C CYS A 58 4.17 -0.14 3.05
N LEU A 59 5.11 0.62 3.65
CA LEU A 59 5.02 1.00 5.07
C LEU A 59 3.72 1.73 5.38
N THR A 60 3.45 2.81 4.64
CA THR A 60 2.30 3.68 4.84
C THR A 60 1.00 2.88 4.78
N LEU A 61 0.89 1.97 3.82
CA LEU A 61 -0.28 1.11 3.67
C LEU A 61 -0.37 0.01 4.73
N LEU A 62 0.75 -0.58 5.14
CA LEU A 62 0.77 -1.54 6.25
C LEU A 62 0.28 -0.88 7.53
N ILE A 63 0.80 0.30 7.88
CA ILE A 63 0.34 1.07 9.04
C ILE A 63 -1.15 1.41 8.93
N ALA A 64 -1.59 1.95 7.78
CA ALA A 64 -2.98 2.32 7.57
C ALA A 64 -3.95 1.14 7.77
N ASN A 65 -3.62 -0.03 7.21
CA ASN A 65 -4.49 -1.20 7.31
C ASN A 65 -4.42 -1.88 8.68
N ILE A 66 -3.27 -1.87 9.37
CA ILE A 66 -3.17 -2.33 10.77
C ILE A 66 -4.05 -1.44 11.67
N LEU A 67 -3.93 -0.11 11.55
CA LEU A 67 -4.79 0.82 12.30
C LEU A 67 -6.28 0.60 11.99
N ARG A 68 -6.63 0.27 10.74
CA ARG A 68 -8.02 -0.02 10.36
C ARG A 68 -8.54 -1.32 10.99
N VAL A 69 -7.71 -2.36 11.10
CA VAL A 69 -8.05 -3.59 11.81
C VAL A 69 -8.26 -3.31 13.30
N GLU A 70 -7.39 -2.52 13.92
CA GLU A 70 -7.52 -2.10 15.33
C GLU A 70 -8.79 -1.29 15.58
N PHE A 71 -9.10 -0.34 14.68
CA PHE A 71 -10.33 0.45 14.74
C PHE A 71 -11.59 -0.42 14.77
N TRP A 72 -11.60 -1.53 14.00
CA TRP A 72 -12.74 -2.42 13.90
C TRP A 72 -13.14 -3.01 15.26
N PHE A 73 -12.17 -3.34 16.12
CA PHE A 73 -12.44 -3.86 17.48
C PHE A 73 -13.15 -2.84 18.38
N GLY A 74 -12.87 -1.55 18.21
CA GLY A 74 -13.57 -0.48 18.94
C GLY A 74 -14.93 -0.14 18.32
N LYS A 75 -15.00 -0.05 16.98
CA LYS A 75 -16.21 0.32 16.24
C LYS A 75 -16.32 -0.52 14.97
N HIS A 76 -17.26 -1.46 14.99
CA HIS A 76 -17.44 -2.39 13.89
C HIS A 76 -17.98 -1.66 12.65
N PHE A 77 -17.33 -1.89 11.53
CA PHE A 77 -17.79 -1.51 10.20
C PHE A 77 -17.98 -2.76 9.34
N GLU A 78 -18.47 -2.59 8.11
CA GLU A 78 -18.84 -3.74 7.26
C GLU A 78 -17.66 -4.70 7.04
N THR A 79 -17.93 -6.00 7.17
CA THR A 79 -16.92 -7.06 7.05
C THR A 79 -16.12 -7.04 5.75
N PRO A 80 -16.65 -6.63 4.57
CA PRO A 80 -15.84 -6.54 3.35
C PRO A 80 -14.65 -5.57 3.48
N LEU A 81 -14.78 -4.46 4.22
CA LEU A 81 -13.67 -3.53 4.42
C LEU A 81 -12.61 -4.10 5.38
N LEU A 82 -13.00 -5.00 6.28
CA LEU A 82 -12.07 -5.68 7.17
C LEU A 82 -11.24 -6.69 6.37
N VAL A 83 -11.93 -7.50 5.55
CA VAL A 83 -11.29 -8.44 4.61
C VAL A 83 -10.39 -7.68 3.63
N GLN A 84 -10.83 -6.55 3.09
CA GLN A 84 -9.99 -5.65 2.28
C GLN A 84 -8.69 -5.30 3.00
N SER A 85 -8.76 -4.92 4.28
CA SER A 85 -7.57 -4.50 5.03
C SER A 85 -6.57 -5.65 5.20
N ILE A 86 -7.06 -6.87 5.47
CA ILE A 86 -6.23 -8.07 5.54
C ILE A 86 -5.59 -8.39 4.18
N VAL A 87 -6.39 -8.37 3.10
CA VAL A 87 -5.92 -8.60 1.73
C VAL A 87 -4.87 -7.57 1.32
N MET A 88 -5.06 -6.32 1.70
CA MET A 88 -4.11 -5.24 1.44
C MET A 88 -2.81 -5.40 2.23
N ILE A 89 -2.87 -5.81 3.51
CA ILE A 89 -1.67 -6.15 4.30
C ILE A 89 -0.87 -7.26 3.60
N LEU A 90 -1.53 -8.34 3.19
CA LEU A 90 -0.88 -9.44 2.48
C LEU A 90 -0.24 -8.98 1.16
N CYS A 91 -0.96 -8.16 0.39
CA CYS A 91 -0.43 -7.58 -0.86
C CYS A 91 0.84 -6.74 -0.59
N MET A 92 0.82 -5.88 0.43
CA MET A 92 1.96 -5.04 0.76
C MET A 92 3.16 -5.85 1.27
N LEU A 93 2.93 -6.95 2.01
CA LEU A 93 3.98 -7.87 2.41
C LEU A 93 4.61 -8.59 1.21
N VAL A 94 3.81 -9.07 0.26
CA VAL A 94 4.30 -9.68 -1.00
C VAL A 94 5.10 -8.67 -1.82
N MET A 95 4.60 -7.44 -1.94
CA MET A 95 5.27 -6.38 -2.67
C MET A 95 6.62 -6.01 -2.02
N LEU A 96 6.64 -5.90 -0.69
CA LEU A 96 7.83 -5.59 0.10
C LEU A 96 8.88 -6.71 0.00
N GLU A 97 8.46 -7.97 0.11
CA GLU A 97 9.33 -9.14 -0.04
C GLU A 97 10.00 -9.15 -1.43
N LEU A 98 9.25 -8.90 -2.50
CA LEU A 98 9.81 -8.79 -3.85
C LEU A 98 10.87 -7.68 -3.93
N CYS A 99 10.57 -6.50 -3.40
CA CYS A 99 11.49 -5.37 -3.43
C CYS A 99 12.81 -5.68 -2.72
N ILE A 100 12.73 -6.31 -1.54
CA ILE A 100 13.90 -6.69 -0.75
C ILE A 100 14.70 -7.79 -1.47
N ARG A 101 14.02 -8.81 -2.01
CA ARG A 101 14.67 -9.90 -2.74
C ARG A 101 15.48 -9.38 -3.94
N VAL A 102 14.88 -8.48 -4.71
CA VAL A 102 15.54 -7.87 -5.88
C VAL A 102 16.70 -6.98 -5.44
N TYR A 103 16.51 -6.16 -4.41
CA TYR A 103 17.56 -5.30 -3.84
C TYR A 103 18.77 -6.11 -3.36
N SER A 104 18.55 -7.16 -2.56
CA SER A 104 19.63 -8.00 -2.04
C SER A 104 20.41 -8.74 -3.13
N LYS A 105 19.70 -9.17 -4.20
CA LYS A 105 20.36 -9.78 -5.37
C LYS A 105 21.21 -8.78 -6.15
N SER A 106 20.71 -7.56 -6.36
CA SER A 106 21.46 -6.48 -6.99
C SER A 106 22.74 -6.16 -6.20
N LEU A 107 22.64 -6.09 -4.87
CA LEU A 107 23.79 -5.85 -4.00
C LEU A 107 24.87 -6.93 -4.11
N CYS A 108 24.47 -8.21 -4.20
CA CYS A 108 25.40 -9.34 -4.37
C CYS A 108 26.15 -9.30 -5.72
N HIS A 109 25.50 -8.84 -6.79
CA HIS A 109 26.12 -8.76 -8.11
C HIS A 109 27.21 -7.67 -8.22
N HIS A 110 27.15 -6.65 -7.36
CA HIS A 110 28.17 -5.58 -7.33
C HIS A 110 29.44 -5.97 -6.55
N LEU A 111 29.50 -7.15 -5.94
CA LEU A 111 30.72 -7.65 -5.30
C LEU A 111 31.71 -8.15 -6.39
N PRO A 112 32.98 -7.68 -6.39
CA PRO A 112 33.97 -8.09 -7.38
C PRO A 112 34.31 -9.58 -7.24
N LEU A 113 34.22 -10.32 -8.35
CA LEU A 113 34.43 -11.77 -8.44
C LEU A 113 35.88 -12.26 -8.18
N ASN A 114 36.80 -11.40 -7.73
CA ASN A 114 38.23 -11.73 -7.69
C ASN A 114 38.74 -12.32 -6.35
N GLN A 115 37.88 -12.91 -5.52
CA GLN A 115 38.31 -13.50 -4.25
C GLN A 115 37.59 -14.83 -3.95
N GLN A 116 37.66 -15.78 -4.89
CA GLN A 116 37.18 -17.15 -4.68
C GLN A 116 38.16 -18.04 -3.91
N ASN A 117 39.34 -17.55 -3.59
CA ASN A 117 40.26 -18.22 -2.66
C ASN A 117 40.38 -17.36 -1.41
N ILE A 118 39.68 -17.73 -0.33
CA ILE A 118 40.08 -17.58 1.07
C ILE A 118 38.88 -18.00 1.92
N SER A 119 39.10 -19.04 2.72
CA SER A 119 38.21 -19.61 3.73
C SER A 119 37.92 -18.67 4.93
N SER A 120 37.99 -17.36 4.71
CA SER A 120 37.67 -16.27 5.67
C SER A 120 36.53 -15.39 5.16
N THR A 121 35.60 -15.95 4.39
CA THR A 121 34.43 -15.27 3.81
C THR A 121 33.36 -14.86 4.84
N LYS A 122 33.68 -14.90 6.14
CA LYS A 122 32.81 -14.37 7.21
C LYS A 122 33.19 -12.95 7.63
N ASP A 123 34.42 -12.51 7.36
CA ASP A 123 34.92 -11.23 7.89
C ASP A 123 34.90 -10.09 6.85
N LEU A 124 34.86 -10.41 5.55
CA LEU A 124 34.72 -9.40 4.48
C LEU A 124 33.25 -9.09 4.13
N THR A 125 32.31 -9.94 4.55
CA THR A 125 30.86 -9.69 4.48
C THR A 125 30.36 -8.76 5.59
N LEU A 126 31.20 -8.46 6.58
CA LEU A 126 30.88 -7.62 7.75
C LEU A 126 30.74 -6.12 7.41
N ASP A 127 31.21 -5.66 6.25
CA ASP A 127 31.19 -4.24 5.87
C ASP A 127 29.98 -3.85 5.00
N ILE A 128 29.18 -4.83 4.55
CA ILE A 128 27.77 -4.56 4.22
C ILE A 128 27.03 -4.69 5.54
N HIS A 129 27.07 -3.65 6.38
CA HIS A 129 26.39 -3.65 7.68
C HIS A 129 24.97 -4.18 7.53
N GLU A 130 24.71 -5.41 8.00
CA GLU A 130 23.40 -6.05 7.92
C GLU A 130 22.43 -5.22 8.76
N LYS A 131 21.71 -4.31 8.12
CA LYS A 131 20.73 -3.45 8.81
C LYS A 131 19.58 -4.32 9.29
N LYS A 132 19.50 -4.54 10.59
CA LYS A 132 18.44 -5.29 11.26
C LYS A 132 17.56 -4.35 12.07
N PHE A 133 16.33 -4.82 12.34
CA PHE A 133 15.42 -4.09 13.22
C PHE A 133 15.97 -3.98 14.66
N THR A 134 16.71 -4.99 15.11
CA THR A 134 17.31 -5.08 16.46
C THR A 134 18.44 -4.10 16.72
N ASP A 135 18.96 -3.43 15.69
CA ASP A 135 20.07 -2.49 15.85
C ASP A 135 19.61 -1.14 16.43
N PHE A 136 18.27 -0.90 16.48
CA PHE A 136 17.62 0.31 17.00
C PHE A 136 18.15 1.65 16.44
N GLN A 137 18.80 1.63 15.28
CA GLN A 137 19.29 2.82 14.59
C GLN A 137 18.18 3.46 13.75
N MET A 138 17.78 4.67 14.11
CA MET A 138 16.69 5.39 13.43
C MET A 138 17.06 5.84 12.01
N ASP A 139 18.34 6.07 11.71
CA ASP A 139 18.82 6.53 10.40
C ASP A 139 18.49 5.56 9.25
N TYR A 140 18.36 4.28 9.58
CA TYR A 140 18.03 3.20 8.65
C TYR A 140 16.62 2.64 8.85
N PHE A 141 15.73 3.39 9.51
CA PHE A 141 14.33 2.99 9.69
C PHE A 141 13.68 2.63 8.33
N TRP A 142 13.12 1.43 8.24
CA TRP A 142 12.51 0.87 7.02
C TRP A 142 13.47 0.69 5.82
N LYS A 143 14.78 0.54 6.09
CA LYS A 143 15.82 0.25 5.10
C LYS A 143 16.61 -1.02 5.45
N TRP A 144 15.96 -1.98 6.10
CA TRP A 144 16.57 -3.25 6.50
C TRP A 144 16.84 -4.15 5.29
N THR A 145 17.86 -4.99 5.40
CA THR A 145 18.32 -5.90 4.34
C THR A 145 17.51 -7.19 4.27
N THR A 146 16.86 -7.57 5.38
CA THR A 146 16.13 -8.84 5.51
C THR A 146 14.64 -8.60 5.70
N PHE A 147 13.81 -9.39 4.99
CA PHE A 147 12.34 -9.33 5.12
C PHE A 147 11.87 -9.61 6.56
N THR A 148 12.55 -10.51 7.27
CA THR A 148 12.25 -10.83 8.67
C THR A 148 12.28 -9.62 9.59
N SER A 149 13.19 -8.66 9.38
CA SER A 149 13.26 -7.44 10.19
C SER A 149 11.99 -6.58 10.05
N TYR A 150 11.41 -6.55 8.85
CA TYR A 150 10.15 -5.84 8.61
C TYR A 150 8.98 -6.54 9.31
N LEU A 151 8.92 -7.89 9.26
CA LEU A 151 7.91 -8.65 9.98
C LEU A 151 8.01 -8.46 11.50
N GLN A 152 9.22 -8.49 12.06
CA GLN A 152 9.45 -8.24 13.50
C GLN A 152 8.94 -6.86 13.91
N PHE A 153 9.26 -5.82 13.13
CA PHE A 153 8.73 -4.48 13.38
C PHE A 153 7.20 -4.45 13.34
N LEU A 154 6.59 -5.03 12.31
CA LEU A 154 5.12 -5.01 12.14
C LEU A 154 4.42 -5.78 13.26
N CYS A 155 4.95 -6.93 13.68
CA CYS A 155 4.44 -7.68 14.82
C CYS A 155 4.58 -6.90 16.12
N ALA A 156 5.74 -6.29 16.38
CA ALA A 156 5.95 -5.46 17.57
C ALA A 156 5.04 -4.23 17.58
N PHE A 157 4.92 -3.53 16.45
CA PHE A 157 4.03 -2.40 16.26
C PHE A 157 2.56 -2.79 16.51
N SER A 158 2.10 -3.88 15.90
CA SER A 158 0.74 -4.39 16.09
C SER A 158 0.51 -4.79 17.55
N LEU A 159 1.42 -5.52 18.19
CA LEU A 159 1.27 -5.95 19.59
C LEU A 159 1.13 -4.75 20.53
N VAL A 160 2.03 -3.77 20.40
CA VAL A 160 2.00 -2.55 21.22
C VAL A 160 0.70 -1.77 20.98
N LEU A 161 0.31 -1.63 19.72
CA LEU A 161 -0.92 -0.94 19.34
C LEU A 161 -2.15 -1.67 19.90
N SER A 162 -2.25 -2.99 19.77
CA SER A 162 -3.35 -3.79 20.33
C SER A 162 -3.39 -3.71 21.85
N ALA A 163 -2.23 -3.69 22.53
CA ALA A 163 -2.18 -3.53 24.00
C ALA A 163 -2.74 -2.16 24.42
N ILE A 164 -2.35 -1.09 23.74
CA ILE A 164 -2.89 0.26 23.99
C ILE A 164 -4.40 0.29 23.67
N THR A 165 -4.83 -0.28 22.55
CA THR A 165 -6.25 -0.35 22.17
C THR A 165 -7.07 -1.10 23.20
N CYS A 166 -6.55 -2.19 23.76
CA CYS A 166 -7.21 -2.95 24.82
C CYS A 166 -7.41 -2.10 26.09
N LEU A 167 -6.39 -1.32 26.48
CA LEU A 167 -6.46 -0.44 27.65
C LEU A 167 -7.45 0.72 27.47
N PHE A 168 -7.59 1.25 26.25
CA PHE A 168 -8.40 2.42 25.95
C PHE A 168 -9.67 2.12 25.14
N LEU A 169 -10.14 0.87 25.12
CA LEU A 169 -11.25 0.44 24.27
C LEU A 169 -12.57 1.19 24.55
N THR A 170 -12.79 1.59 25.80
CA THR A 170 -13.98 2.35 26.22
C THR A 170 -13.89 3.84 25.92
N ASN A 171 -12.70 4.35 25.56
CA ASN A 171 -12.48 5.77 25.29
C ASN A 171 -12.81 6.09 23.82
N THR A 172 -13.93 6.77 23.59
CA THR A 172 -14.38 7.15 22.24
C THR A 172 -13.39 8.04 21.51
N LEU A 173 -12.71 8.97 22.20
CA LEU A 173 -11.73 9.86 21.57
C LEU A 173 -10.54 9.07 21.02
N TYR A 174 -10.09 8.05 21.77
CA TYR A 174 -9.02 7.16 21.33
C TYR A 174 -9.43 6.39 20.06
N ILE A 175 -10.60 5.74 20.06
CA ILE A 175 -11.08 4.95 18.91
C ILE A 175 -11.26 5.83 17.66
N GLU A 176 -11.88 7.00 17.79
CA GLU A 176 -12.04 7.92 16.67
C GLU A 176 -10.68 8.45 16.16
N THR A 177 -9.69 8.62 17.05
CA THR A 177 -8.31 8.98 16.65
C THR A 177 -7.64 7.86 15.85
N ILE A 178 -7.78 6.60 16.27
CA ILE A 178 -7.26 5.45 15.51
C ILE A 178 -7.90 5.38 14.12
N GLY A 179 -9.22 5.57 14.04
CA GLY A 179 -9.94 5.61 12.77
C GLY A 179 -9.48 6.76 11.86
N PHE A 180 -9.27 7.95 12.42
CA PHE A 180 -8.70 9.09 11.69
C PHE A 180 -7.29 8.79 11.18
N LEU A 181 -6.40 8.27 12.04
CA LEU A 181 -5.03 7.93 11.66
C LEU A 181 -5.02 6.87 10.55
N ALA A 182 -5.90 5.87 10.59
CA ALA A 182 -5.99 4.86 9.53
C ALA A 182 -6.26 5.48 8.17
N VAL A 183 -7.25 6.39 8.07
CA VAL A 183 -7.59 7.08 6.81
C VAL A 183 -6.52 8.10 6.43
N PHE A 184 -5.89 8.77 7.40
CA PHE A 184 -4.82 9.72 7.15
C PHE A 184 -3.56 9.05 6.58
N PHE A 185 -3.11 7.94 7.16
CA PHE A 185 -2.00 7.16 6.58
C PHE A 185 -2.37 6.63 5.19
N GLU A 186 -3.60 6.15 4.98
CA GLU A 186 -4.07 5.78 3.64
C GLU A 186 -3.99 6.97 2.67
N ALA A 187 -4.30 8.19 3.14
CA ALA A 187 -4.21 9.39 2.33
C ALA A 187 -2.77 9.75 1.92
N LEU A 188 -1.79 9.32 2.71
CA LEU A 188 -0.37 9.54 2.46
C LEU A 188 0.27 8.48 1.54
N LEU A 189 -0.51 7.53 1.01
CA LEU A 189 -0.04 6.44 0.15
C LEU A 189 0.95 6.89 -0.94
N GLY A 190 0.60 7.93 -1.71
CA GLY A 190 1.43 8.43 -2.80
C GLY A 190 2.64 9.26 -2.34
N THR A 191 2.64 9.76 -1.10
CA THR A 191 3.64 10.73 -0.61
C THR A 191 5.06 10.18 -0.66
N PRO A 192 5.36 8.95 -0.19
CA PRO A 192 6.71 8.42 -0.27
C PRO A 192 7.21 8.22 -1.70
N GLN A 193 6.31 7.95 -2.65
CA GLN A 193 6.66 7.84 -4.07
C GLN A 193 6.96 9.22 -4.65
N PHE A 194 6.10 10.21 -4.39
CA PHE A 194 6.32 11.60 -4.78
C PHE A 194 7.67 12.13 -4.28
N MET A 195 7.98 11.91 -3.00
CA MET A 195 9.25 12.31 -2.40
C MET A 195 10.44 11.59 -3.03
N ARG A 196 10.30 10.29 -3.34
CA ARG A 196 11.36 9.51 -3.99
C ARG A 196 11.66 10.06 -5.39
N ASN A 197 10.63 10.24 -6.21
CA ASN A 197 10.75 10.83 -7.55
C ASN A 197 11.38 12.24 -7.48
N PHE A 198 10.99 13.05 -6.49
CA PHE A 198 11.57 14.39 -6.30
C PHE A 198 13.05 14.37 -5.94
N ARG A 199 13.49 13.42 -5.10
CA ARG A 199 14.91 13.27 -4.73
C ARG A 199 15.74 12.71 -5.88
N LEU A 200 15.23 11.68 -6.56
CA LEU A 200 15.94 11.01 -7.66
C LEU A 200 15.91 11.81 -8.98
N LYS A 201 15.01 12.79 -9.10
CA LYS A 201 14.76 13.54 -10.34
C LYS A 201 14.48 12.62 -11.54
N SER A 202 13.88 11.46 -11.27
CA SER A 202 13.56 10.41 -12.25
C SER A 202 12.33 9.65 -11.77
N THR A 203 11.54 9.13 -12.72
CA THR A 203 10.45 8.19 -12.49
C THR A 203 10.72 6.82 -13.14
N GLU A 204 11.98 6.54 -13.49
CA GLU A 204 12.38 5.27 -14.08
C GLU A 204 12.14 4.09 -13.11
N GLY A 205 11.63 2.97 -13.62
CA GLY A 205 11.27 1.80 -12.82
C GLY A 205 9.94 1.88 -12.05
N MET A 206 9.27 3.05 -12.08
CA MET A 206 7.92 3.21 -11.54
C MET A 206 6.86 2.91 -12.62
N SER A 207 5.81 2.20 -12.24
CA SER A 207 4.65 1.89 -13.08
C SER A 207 3.71 3.09 -13.14
N VAL A 208 3.68 3.77 -14.28
CA VAL A 208 2.69 4.83 -14.53
C VAL A 208 1.25 4.28 -14.49
N LYS A 209 1.05 3.02 -14.91
CA LYS A 209 -0.25 2.35 -14.86
C LYS A 209 -0.77 2.21 -13.43
N MET A 210 0.12 1.92 -12.47
CA MET A 210 -0.23 1.86 -11.04
C MET A 210 -0.78 3.22 -10.57
N VAL A 211 -0.05 4.31 -10.87
CA VAL A 211 -0.45 5.66 -10.44
C VAL A 211 -1.79 6.05 -11.06
N LEU A 212 -2.02 5.77 -12.35
CA LEU A 212 -3.32 6.02 -12.98
C LEU A 212 -4.47 5.23 -12.34
N MET A 213 -4.20 3.99 -11.91
CA MET A 213 -5.19 3.17 -11.20
C MET A 213 -5.47 3.70 -9.79
N TRP A 214 -4.46 4.21 -9.07
CA TRP A 214 -4.66 4.93 -7.81
C TRP A 214 -5.56 6.14 -8.01
N THR A 215 -5.24 6.98 -8.99
CA THR A 215 -6.00 8.22 -9.23
C THR A 215 -7.45 7.94 -9.57
N SER A 216 -7.69 6.94 -10.43
CA SER A 216 -9.04 6.50 -10.77
C SER A 216 -9.81 6.01 -9.54
N GLY A 217 -9.18 5.17 -8.71
CA GLY A 217 -9.78 4.66 -7.47
C GLY A 217 -10.09 5.76 -6.47
N ASP A 218 -9.16 6.70 -6.27
CA ASP A 218 -9.29 7.79 -5.30
C ASP A 218 -10.32 8.83 -5.75
N ILE A 219 -10.40 9.13 -7.05
CA ILE A 219 -11.50 9.95 -7.61
C ILE A 219 -12.84 9.27 -7.34
N PHE A 220 -12.99 7.99 -7.70
CA PHE A 220 -14.23 7.26 -7.50
C PHE A 220 -14.64 7.21 -6.02
N LYS A 221 -13.69 6.91 -5.12
CA LYS A 221 -13.90 6.85 -3.67
C LYS A 221 -14.30 8.21 -3.09
N THR A 222 -13.64 9.28 -3.52
CA THR A 222 -13.94 10.65 -3.06
C THR A 222 -15.33 11.10 -3.51
N VAL A 223 -15.67 10.88 -4.78
CA VAL A 223 -17.01 11.17 -5.30
C VAL A 223 -18.07 10.38 -4.54
N TYR A 224 -17.84 9.10 -4.28
CA TYR A 224 -18.74 8.26 -3.48
C TYR A 224 -18.98 8.86 -2.09
N PHE A 225 -17.93 9.30 -1.39
CA PHE A 225 -18.07 9.89 -0.05
C PHE A 225 -18.81 11.23 -0.05
N ILE A 226 -18.61 12.06 -1.07
CA ILE A 226 -19.35 13.32 -1.22
C ILE A 226 -20.84 13.04 -1.44
N LEU A 227 -21.17 12.11 -2.36
CA LEU A 227 -22.56 11.74 -2.65
C LEU A 227 -23.28 11.11 -1.45
N ARG A 228 -22.55 10.41 -0.59
CA ARG A 228 -23.08 9.76 0.63
C ARG A 228 -23.10 10.69 1.84
N ILE A 229 -22.70 11.96 1.70
CA ILE A 229 -22.60 12.92 2.80
C ILE A 229 -21.79 12.31 3.96
N ALA A 230 -20.68 11.64 3.61
CA ALA A 230 -19.81 11.02 4.59
C ALA A 230 -19.13 12.09 5.47
N PRO A 231 -18.68 11.74 6.69
CA PRO A 231 -17.96 12.65 7.56
C PRO A 231 -16.80 13.35 6.85
N LYS A 232 -16.55 14.61 7.23
CA LYS A 232 -15.60 15.49 6.54
C LYS A 232 -14.20 14.91 6.34
N GLN A 233 -13.73 14.07 7.27
CA GLN A 233 -12.42 13.43 7.17
C GLN A 233 -12.23 12.60 5.89
N PHE A 234 -13.28 11.94 5.40
CA PHE A 234 -13.17 11.00 4.29
C PHE A 234 -12.92 11.70 2.95
N TRP A 235 -13.72 12.72 2.63
CA TRP A 235 -13.54 13.45 1.39
C TRP A 235 -12.35 14.41 1.45
N LEU A 236 -11.99 14.96 2.63
CA LEU A 236 -10.76 15.75 2.80
C LEU A 236 -9.51 14.90 2.51
N CYS A 237 -9.44 13.69 3.08
CA CYS A 237 -8.36 12.75 2.79
C CYS A 237 -8.36 12.32 1.32
N GLY A 238 -9.54 12.09 0.72
CA GLY A 238 -9.66 11.77 -0.69
C GLY A 238 -9.14 12.87 -1.62
N MET A 239 -9.44 14.14 -1.32
CA MET A 239 -8.89 15.28 -2.06
C MET A 239 -7.36 15.37 -1.94
N LEU A 240 -6.80 15.07 -0.77
CA LEU A 240 -5.35 15.01 -0.56
C LEU A 240 -4.72 13.90 -1.43
N GLN A 241 -5.31 12.71 -1.47
CA GLN A 241 -4.85 11.60 -2.31
C GLN A 241 -4.82 11.99 -3.79
N ILE A 242 -5.93 12.48 -4.32
CA ILE A 242 -6.04 12.92 -5.72
C ILE A 242 -4.97 13.99 -6.03
N SER A 243 -4.73 14.91 -5.10
CA SER A 243 -3.72 15.97 -5.27
C SER A 243 -2.30 15.41 -5.36
N ILE A 244 -1.96 14.45 -4.50
CA ILE A 244 -0.64 13.78 -4.50
C ILE A 244 -0.46 12.99 -5.80
N ASP A 245 -1.49 12.27 -6.23
CA ASP A 245 -1.49 11.49 -7.45
C ASP A 245 -1.25 12.35 -8.70
N ILE A 246 -1.97 13.47 -8.81
CA ILE A 246 -1.76 14.46 -9.88
C ILE A 246 -0.32 14.98 -9.83
N ALA A 247 0.22 15.23 -8.64
CA ALA A 247 1.60 15.69 -8.50
C ALA A 247 2.63 14.63 -8.96
N ILE A 248 2.38 13.34 -8.74
CA ILE A 248 3.22 12.25 -9.26
C ILE A 248 3.10 12.16 -10.78
N LEU A 249 1.89 12.23 -11.33
CA LEU A 249 1.69 12.23 -12.79
C LEU A 249 2.37 13.43 -13.45
N PHE A 250 2.34 14.60 -12.81
CA PHE A 250 3.12 15.75 -13.27
C PHE A 250 4.63 15.48 -13.26
N GLN A 251 5.17 14.83 -12.22
CA GLN A 251 6.58 14.42 -12.20
C GLN A 251 6.93 13.46 -13.34
N VAL A 252 6.02 12.55 -13.71
CA VAL A 252 6.21 11.64 -14.86
C VAL A 252 6.37 12.45 -16.15
N LEU A 253 5.49 13.43 -16.39
CA LEU A 253 5.58 14.28 -17.58
C LEU A 253 6.86 15.11 -17.59
N TYR A 254 7.18 15.75 -16.47
CA TYR A 254 8.34 16.64 -16.35
C TYR A 254 9.68 15.92 -16.49
N TYR A 255 9.86 14.76 -15.83
CA TYR A 255 11.11 14.01 -15.90
C TYR A 255 11.25 13.18 -17.19
N SER A 256 10.13 12.75 -17.81
CA SER A 256 10.17 12.08 -19.12
C SER A 256 10.70 13.02 -20.22
N ASP A 257 10.29 14.27 -20.21
CA ASP A 257 10.69 15.26 -21.22
C ASP A 257 12.19 15.60 -21.12
N LYS A 258 12.68 15.80 -19.90
CA LYS A 258 14.11 16.08 -19.64
C LYS A 258 15.04 14.95 -20.13
N TYR A 259 14.60 13.70 -20.06
CA TYR A 259 15.38 12.56 -20.58
C TYR A 259 15.37 12.48 -22.11
N ARG A 260 14.26 12.90 -22.74
CA ARG A 260 14.12 12.96 -24.20
C ARG A 260 14.99 14.05 -24.81
N PHE A 261 15.11 15.21 -24.15
CA PHE A 261 15.98 16.30 -24.58
C PHE A 261 17.48 16.00 -24.42
N ARG A 262 17.89 15.21 -23.42
CA ARG A 262 19.32 14.88 -23.20
C ARG A 262 19.89 13.81 -24.15
N LYS A 263 19.02 13.16 -24.94
CA LYS A 263 19.37 12.08 -25.87
C LYS A 263 19.37 12.52 -27.35
N ARG A 264 18.98 13.77 -27.62
CA ARG A 264 19.13 14.45 -28.92
C ARG A 264 20.37 15.34 -28.85
#